data_AF-A0A1F8QJK9-F1
#
_entry.id   AF-A0A1F8QJK9-F1
#
_cell.length_a   1.000
_cell.length_b   1.000
_cell.length_c   1.000
_cell.angle_alpha   90.00
_cell.angle_beta   90.00
_cell.angle_gamma   90.00
#
_symmetry.space_group_name_H-M   'P 1'
#
loop_
_entity.id
_entity.type
_entity.pdbx_description
1 polymer ?
#
loop_
_entity_poly.entity_id
_entity_poly.type
_entity_poly.pdbx_seq_one_letter_code
_entity_poly.pdbx_strand_id
1 'polypeptide(L)'
;MLWAIIAMALAFLMTTQALAAPNPFIGKWYSLDPYDGSQQWLAIGGGSHRHPVTGFDKGASVCTPEGAPALVSARLKGWGSIDGLTLTGEIDVWCQSGPLKGFLGTYGLELHYDPAAGTMTDPSGAVWAR
;
A
#
# COMPACT_ATOMS: atom_id res chain seq x y z
N MET A 1 32.04 52.45 29.48
CA MET A 1 31.88 51.00 29.69
C MET A 1 30.39 50.68 29.68
N LEU A 2 29.99 49.55 29.08
CA LEU A 2 28.65 48.93 29.19
C LEU A 2 27.49 49.35 28.23
N TRP A 3 27.70 49.61 26.93
CA TRP A 3 26.55 49.80 26.00
C TRP A 3 26.75 49.24 24.57
N ALA A 4 27.39 48.06 24.40
CA ALA A 4 27.64 47.54 23.04
C ALA A 4 27.61 46.00 22.90
N ILE A 5 26.88 45.26 23.76
CA ILE A 5 26.86 43.77 23.69
C ILE A 5 25.42 43.19 23.60
N ILE A 6 24.40 44.02 23.39
CA ILE A 6 22.99 43.56 23.33
C ILE A 6 22.41 43.81 21.93
N ALA A 7 23.01 43.25 20.89
CA ALA A 7 22.44 43.30 19.54
C ALA A 7 22.64 42.01 18.72
N MET A 8 23.34 41.00 19.24
CA MET A 8 23.84 39.88 18.43
C MET A 8 23.21 38.51 18.76
N ALA A 9 22.22 38.44 19.65
CA ALA A 9 21.69 37.18 20.15
C ALA A 9 20.22 36.89 19.76
N LEU A 10 19.71 37.55 18.72
CA LEU A 10 18.35 37.31 18.21
C LEU A 10 18.35 36.88 16.73
N ALA A 11 19.35 36.09 16.32
CA ALA A 11 19.19 35.23 15.17
C ALA A 11 18.24 34.09 15.60
N PHE A 12 16.94 34.37 15.55
CA PHE A 12 15.89 33.36 15.61
C PHE A 12 16.27 32.28 14.60
N LEU A 13 16.72 31.14 15.13
CA LEU A 13 16.85 29.90 14.40
C LEU A 13 15.45 29.56 13.88
N MET A 14 15.09 30.08 12.71
CA MET A 14 13.97 29.58 11.94
C MET A 14 14.40 28.22 11.39
N THR A 15 14.45 27.22 12.27
CA THR A 15 14.47 25.84 11.85
C THR A 15 13.12 25.60 11.19
N THR A 16 13.11 25.59 9.86
CA THR A 16 11.99 25.04 9.11
C THR A 16 11.87 23.60 9.57
N GLN A 17 10.89 23.32 10.44
CA GLN A 17 10.54 21.95 10.75
C GLN A 17 10.06 21.35 9.43
N ALA A 18 10.92 20.56 8.79
CA ALA A 18 10.53 19.76 7.65
C ALA A 18 9.47 18.80 8.19
N LEU A 19 8.21 19.07 7.86
CA LEU A 19 7.15 18.10 8.08
C LEU A 19 7.54 16.86 7.30
N ALA A 20 7.53 15.70 7.97
CA ALA A 20 7.71 14.44 7.26
C ALA A 20 6.68 14.40 6.13
N ALA A 21 7.15 14.17 4.91
CA ALA A 21 6.25 14.01 3.77
C ALA A 21 5.25 12.90 4.11
N PRO A 22 3.97 13.04 3.72
CA PRO A 22 3.00 11.96 3.86
C PRO A 22 3.58 10.68 3.26
N ASN A 23 3.46 9.57 3.97
CA ASN A 23 3.97 8.31 3.49
C ASN A 23 3.26 7.95 2.17
N PRO A 24 4.02 7.70 1.08
CA PRO A 24 3.44 7.59 -0.26
C PRO A 24 2.55 6.37 -0.42
N PHE A 25 2.73 5.33 0.39
CA PHE A 25 1.89 4.12 0.36
C PHE A 25 0.48 4.36 0.92
N ILE A 26 0.31 5.34 1.81
CA ILE A 26 -0.95 5.50 2.56
C ILE A 26 -2.05 6.03 1.66
N GLY A 27 -3.18 5.32 1.64
CA GLY A 27 -4.34 5.68 0.83
C GLY A 27 -4.92 4.48 0.10
N LYS A 28 -5.72 4.78 -0.92
CA LYS A 28 -6.36 3.79 -1.77
C LYS A 28 -5.67 3.72 -3.13
N TRP A 29 -5.54 2.51 -3.62
CA TRP A 29 -4.84 2.15 -4.84
C TRP A 29 -5.70 1.21 -5.67
N TYR A 30 -5.55 1.27 -6.98
CA TYR A 30 -6.28 0.50 -7.96
C TYR A 30 -5.32 -0.09 -8.97
N SER A 31 -5.62 -1.30 -9.43
CA SER A 31 -4.82 -2.00 -10.43
C SER A 31 -5.73 -2.82 -11.34
N LEU A 32 -5.17 -3.20 -12.49
CA LEU A 32 -5.66 -4.30 -13.30
C LEU A 32 -4.67 -5.43 -13.18
N ASP A 33 -5.16 -6.62 -12.82
CA ASP A 33 -4.33 -7.81 -12.79
C ASP A 33 -3.84 -8.13 -14.20
N PRO A 34 -2.52 -8.23 -14.43
CA PRO A 34 -1.98 -8.49 -15.76
C PRO A 34 -2.28 -9.91 -16.27
N TYR A 35 -2.62 -10.87 -15.40
CA TYR A 35 -2.86 -12.27 -15.76
C TYR A 35 -4.31 -12.51 -16.20
N ASP A 36 -5.29 -12.00 -15.46
CA ASP A 36 -6.71 -12.26 -15.72
C ASP A 36 -7.53 -10.99 -16.03
N GLY A 37 -6.92 -9.81 -15.98
CA GLY A 37 -7.57 -8.53 -16.25
C GLY A 37 -8.56 -8.09 -15.17
N SER A 38 -8.55 -8.75 -14.01
CA SER A 38 -9.43 -8.42 -12.90
C SER A 38 -9.15 -7.02 -12.36
N GLN A 39 -10.22 -6.35 -11.90
CA GLN A 39 -10.13 -5.04 -11.29
C GLN A 39 -9.89 -5.16 -9.80
N GLN A 40 -8.79 -4.60 -9.34
CA GLN A 40 -8.35 -4.74 -7.96
C GLN A 40 -8.26 -3.38 -7.28
N TRP A 41 -8.47 -3.36 -5.96
CA TRP A 41 -8.11 -2.22 -5.14
C TRP A 41 -7.53 -2.64 -3.80
N LEU A 42 -6.61 -1.81 -3.30
CA LEU A 42 -5.99 -1.91 -1.99
C LEU A 42 -6.16 -0.59 -1.24
N ALA A 43 -6.34 -0.66 0.06
CA ALA A 43 -6.33 0.47 0.98
C ALA A 43 -5.32 0.19 2.09
N ILE A 44 -4.32 1.07 2.19
CA ILE A 44 -3.21 0.98 3.13
C ILE A 44 -3.41 2.09 4.15
N GLY A 45 -3.67 1.70 5.40
CA GLY A 45 -3.89 2.64 6.49
C GLY A 45 -2.59 3.14 7.11
N GLY A 46 -2.67 4.30 7.77
CA GLY A 46 -1.57 4.85 8.55
C GLY A 46 -1.14 3.94 9.71
N GLY A 47 0.06 4.17 10.22
CA GLY A 47 0.69 3.43 11.30
C GLY A 47 2.15 3.85 11.42
N SER A 48 2.80 3.62 12.57
CA SER A 48 4.22 3.94 12.74
C SER A 48 5.14 2.85 12.17
N HIS A 49 4.77 1.58 12.37
CA HIS A 49 5.58 0.41 11.96
C HIS A 49 4.78 -0.71 11.30
N ARG A 50 3.45 -0.70 11.47
CA ARG A 50 2.54 -1.71 10.94
C ARG A 50 1.32 -1.02 10.36
N HIS A 51 1.09 -1.24 9.08
CA HIS A 51 0.06 -0.60 8.28
C HIS A 51 -1.04 -1.61 7.98
N PRO A 52 -2.29 -1.38 8.39
CA PRO A 52 -3.38 -2.25 8.00
C PRO A 52 -3.56 -2.18 6.49
N VAL A 53 -3.71 -3.33 5.86
CA VAL A 53 -4.00 -3.47 4.43
C VAL A 53 -5.36 -4.11 4.30
N THR A 54 -6.21 -3.54 3.45
CA THR A 54 -7.48 -4.14 3.04
C THR A 54 -7.61 -4.05 1.54
N GLY A 55 -8.33 -4.96 0.92
CA GLY A 55 -8.49 -4.92 -0.52
C GLY A 55 -9.62 -5.78 -1.03
N PHE A 56 -9.78 -5.71 -2.34
CA PHE A 56 -10.74 -6.49 -3.08
C PHE A 56 -10.21 -6.73 -4.48
N ASP A 57 -10.51 -7.91 -4.99
CA ASP A 57 -10.20 -8.30 -6.35
C ASP A 57 -11.49 -8.80 -7.01
N LYS A 58 -11.90 -8.11 -8.09
CA LYS A 58 -13.09 -8.42 -8.87
C LYS A 58 -12.75 -9.38 -10.00
N GLY A 59 -12.93 -10.67 -9.73
CA GLY A 59 -12.66 -11.73 -10.69
C GLY A 59 -11.33 -12.40 -10.42
N ALA A 60 -11.03 -12.65 -9.14
CA ALA A 60 -9.81 -13.29 -8.70
C ALA A 60 -9.74 -14.72 -9.22
N SER A 61 -8.84 -14.98 -10.17
CA SER A 61 -8.60 -16.33 -10.70
C SER A 61 -8.28 -17.35 -9.61
N VAL A 62 -7.58 -16.93 -8.55
CA VAL A 62 -7.27 -17.80 -7.39
C VAL A 62 -8.51 -18.32 -6.66
N CYS A 63 -9.64 -17.63 -6.77
CA CYS A 63 -10.93 -18.03 -6.19
C CYS A 63 -11.80 -18.85 -7.15
N THR A 64 -11.29 -19.17 -8.32
CA THR A 64 -12.00 -19.85 -9.39
C THR A 64 -11.43 -21.25 -9.59
N PRO A 65 -12.28 -22.30 -9.70
CA PRO A 65 -11.81 -23.64 -10.04
C PRO A 65 -11.03 -23.64 -11.37
N GLU A 66 -10.04 -24.52 -11.47
CA GLU A 66 -9.25 -24.67 -12.70
C GLU A 66 -10.16 -24.89 -13.93
N GLY A 67 -9.90 -24.11 -14.99
CA GLY A 67 -10.67 -24.18 -16.25
C GLY A 67 -11.99 -23.41 -16.26
N ALA A 68 -12.38 -22.72 -15.17
CA ALA A 68 -13.56 -21.86 -15.15
C ALA A 68 -13.22 -20.36 -15.35
N PRO A 69 -14.14 -19.53 -15.88
CA PRO A 69 -13.93 -18.09 -15.99
C PRO A 69 -13.77 -17.41 -14.62
N ALA A 70 -12.82 -16.48 -14.50
CA ALA A 70 -12.49 -15.77 -13.26
C ALA A 70 -13.59 -14.77 -12.85
N LEU A 71 -14.69 -15.29 -12.28
CA LEU A 71 -15.88 -14.51 -11.94
C LEU A 71 -16.06 -14.31 -10.43
N VAL A 72 -15.26 -15.00 -9.62
CA VAL A 72 -15.38 -14.96 -8.16
C VAL A 72 -14.52 -13.84 -7.61
N SER A 73 -15.12 -12.97 -6.78
CA SER A 73 -14.36 -11.91 -6.12
C SER A 73 -13.64 -12.41 -4.87
N ALA A 74 -12.51 -11.79 -4.56
CA ALA A 74 -11.78 -11.99 -3.31
C ALA A 74 -11.79 -10.72 -2.44
N ARG A 75 -11.79 -10.91 -1.12
CA ARG A 75 -11.45 -9.86 -0.14
C ARG A 75 -10.07 -10.12 0.41
N LEU A 76 -9.33 -9.03 0.64
CA LEU A 76 -7.98 -9.04 1.18
C LEU A 76 -7.98 -8.32 2.53
N LYS A 77 -7.27 -8.85 3.52
CA LYS A 77 -7.01 -8.17 4.79
C LYS A 77 -5.65 -8.59 5.30
N GLY A 78 -4.85 -7.65 5.76
CA GLY A 78 -3.50 -7.95 6.14
C GLY A 78 -2.81 -6.77 6.78
N TRP A 79 -1.48 -6.86 6.81
CA TRP A 79 -0.63 -5.84 7.37
C TRP A 79 0.68 -5.78 6.60
N GLY A 80 1.28 -4.60 6.53
CA GLY A 80 2.62 -4.43 6.01
C GLY A 80 3.48 -3.48 6.85
N SER A 81 4.77 -3.54 6.62
CA SER A 81 5.78 -2.62 7.13
C SER A 81 6.47 -1.95 5.94
N ILE A 82 6.83 -0.69 6.11
CA ILE A 82 7.44 0.11 5.04
C ILE A 82 8.91 0.32 5.38
N ASP A 83 9.78 -0.04 4.44
CA ASP A 83 11.22 0.24 4.47
C ASP A 83 11.62 0.92 3.17
N GLY A 84 11.98 2.21 3.26
CA GLY A 84 12.28 3.05 2.10
C GLY A 84 11.12 3.10 1.09
N LEU A 85 11.36 2.53 -0.09
CA LEU A 85 10.43 2.48 -1.22
C LEU A 85 9.71 1.14 -1.36
N THR A 86 9.74 0.29 -0.33
CA THR A 86 9.10 -1.02 -0.37
C THR A 86 8.18 -1.21 0.83
N LEU A 87 6.97 -1.71 0.58
CA LEU A 87 6.08 -2.24 1.62
C LEU A 87 6.10 -3.76 1.52
N THR A 88 6.45 -4.44 2.62
CA THR A 88 6.38 -5.90 2.72
C THR A 88 5.42 -6.33 3.82
N GLY A 89 4.79 -7.49 3.68
CA GLY A 89 3.82 -7.95 4.66
C GLY A 89 3.11 -9.23 4.27
N GLU A 90 1.92 -9.40 4.83
CA GLU A 90 1.06 -10.55 4.58
C GLU A 90 -0.39 -10.11 4.42
N ILE A 91 -1.11 -10.78 3.51
CA ILE A 91 -2.53 -10.61 3.27
C ILE A 91 -3.25 -11.96 3.32
N ASP A 92 -4.30 -12.02 4.10
CA ASP A 92 -5.28 -13.09 4.07
C ASP A 92 -6.25 -12.86 2.91
N VAL A 93 -6.57 -13.94 2.20
CA VAL A 93 -7.48 -13.93 1.04
C VAL A 93 -8.75 -14.69 1.37
N TRP A 94 -9.91 -14.07 1.11
CA TRP A 94 -11.22 -14.72 1.25
C TRP A 94 -12.04 -14.65 -0.03
N CYS A 95 -12.36 -15.82 -0.58
CA CYS A 95 -13.26 -15.93 -1.72
C CYS A 95 -14.71 -15.70 -1.29
N GLN A 96 -15.43 -14.85 -2.02
CA GLN A 96 -16.74 -14.37 -1.61
C GLN A 96 -17.90 -15.31 -2.01
N SER A 97 -17.70 -16.15 -3.03
CA SER A 97 -18.72 -17.08 -3.56
C SER A 97 -18.07 -18.30 -4.22
N GLY A 98 -18.89 -19.21 -4.74
CA GLY A 98 -18.42 -20.41 -5.44
C GLY A 98 -17.94 -21.55 -4.53
N PRO A 99 -17.37 -22.62 -5.11
CA PRO A 99 -16.92 -23.80 -4.37
C PRO A 99 -15.78 -23.52 -3.38
N LEU A 100 -14.98 -22.48 -3.65
CA LEU A 100 -13.85 -22.05 -2.81
C LEU A 100 -14.24 -20.96 -1.80
N LYS A 101 -15.54 -20.67 -1.62
CA LYS A 101 -16.00 -19.64 -0.68
C LYS A 101 -15.43 -19.86 0.72
N GLY A 102 -14.81 -18.83 1.27
CA GLY A 102 -14.22 -18.86 2.60
C GLY A 102 -12.78 -18.36 2.60
N PHE A 103 -12.05 -18.67 3.66
CA PHE A 103 -10.63 -18.38 3.77
C PHE A 103 -9.84 -19.30 2.86
N LEU A 104 -9.03 -18.72 1.98
CA LEU A 104 -8.19 -19.45 1.05
C LEU A 104 -6.77 -19.66 1.61
N GLY A 105 -6.18 -18.61 2.19
CA GLY A 105 -4.82 -18.65 2.72
C GLY A 105 -4.26 -17.26 3.02
N THR A 106 -3.04 -17.25 3.56
CA THR A 106 -2.23 -16.06 3.81
C THR A 106 -1.09 -16.03 2.79
N TYR A 107 -0.89 -14.87 2.16
CA TYR A 107 0.06 -14.67 1.07
C TYR A 107 0.99 -13.50 1.38
N GLY A 108 2.22 -13.55 0.88
CA GLY A 108 3.16 -12.43 0.97
C GLY A 108 2.65 -11.22 0.18
N LEU A 109 2.79 -10.04 0.78
CA LEU A 109 2.58 -8.75 0.14
C LEU A 109 3.94 -8.10 -0.08
N GLU A 110 4.22 -7.68 -1.30
CA GLU A 110 5.37 -6.84 -1.63
C GLU A 110 4.92 -5.78 -2.64
N LEU A 111 5.16 -4.50 -2.33
CA LEU A 111 4.83 -3.37 -3.18
C LEU A 111 6.04 -2.44 -3.25
N HIS A 112 6.54 -2.18 -4.44
CA HIS A 112 7.61 -1.22 -4.69
C HIS A 112 7.03 0.10 -5.20
N TYR A 113 7.33 1.22 -4.54
CA TYR A 113 6.85 2.54 -4.94
C TYR A 113 7.85 3.24 -5.87
N ASP A 114 7.37 3.67 -7.04
CA ASP A 114 8.11 4.53 -7.95
C ASP A 114 7.73 6.01 -7.69
N PRO A 115 8.62 6.83 -7.12
CA PRO A 115 8.33 8.23 -6.85
C PRO A 115 8.26 9.10 -8.13
N ALA A 116 8.86 8.68 -9.24
CA ALA A 116 8.80 9.41 -10.49
C ALA A 116 7.45 9.25 -11.19
N ALA A 117 6.88 8.04 -11.14
CA ALA A 117 5.57 7.74 -11.72
C ALA A 117 4.40 7.96 -10.73
N GLY A 118 4.67 7.95 -9.42
CA GLY A 118 3.66 8.01 -8.39
C GLY A 118 2.84 6.72 -8.27
N THR A 119 3.39 5.59 -8.69
CA THR A 119 2.72 4.27 -8.76
C THR A 119 3.41 3.26 -7.85
N MET A 120 2.74 2.15 -7.56
CA MET A 120 3.40 0.96 -6.98
C MET A 120 3.39 -0.21 -7.96
N THR A 121 4.31 -1.14 -7.80
CA THR A 121 4.36 -2.39 -8.56
C THR A 121 4.50 -3.57 -7.61
N ASP A 122 3.77 -4.65 -7.85
CA ASP A 122 3.91 -5.92 -7.12
C ASP A 122 4.75 -6.95 -7.91
N PRO A 123 5.18 -8.07 -7.30
CA PRO A 123 5.95 -9.11 -7.98
C PRO A 123 5.25 -9.77 -9.16
N SER A 124 3.93 -9.63 -9.27
CA SER A 124 3.15 -10.15 -10.39
C SER A 124 3.28 -9.26 -11.64
N GLY A 125 3.75 -8.01 -11.45
CA GLY A 125 3.86 -6.98 -12.48
C GLY A 125 2.67 -6.03 -12.54
N ALA A 126 1.71 -6.14 -11.62
CA ALA A 126 0.55 -5.26 -11.60
C ALA A 126 0.98 -3.85 -11.16
N VAL A 127 0.47 -2.83 -11.86
CA VAL A 127 0.78 -1.42 -11.57
C VAL A 127 -0.40 -0.78 -10.86
N TRP A 128 -0.13 -0.29 -9.66
CA TRP A 128 -1.09 0.31 -8.76
C TRP A 128 -1.04 1.83 -8.85
N ALA A 129 -2.19 2.46 -9.11
CA ALA A 129 -2.37 3.91 -9.21
C ALA A 129 -3.51 4.42 -8.31
N ARG A 130 -3.62 5.74 -8.13
CA ARG A 130 -4.63 6.40 -7.27
C ARG A 130 -5.86 6.87 -8.03
#